data_AF-A0A9D2NFR5-F1
#
_entry.id   AF-A0A9D2NFR5-F1
#
_cell.length_a   1.000
_cell.length_b   1.000
_cell.length_c   1.000
_cell.angle_alpha   90.00
_cell.angle_beta   90.00
_cell.angle_gamma   90.00
#
_symmetry.space_group_name_H-M   'P 1'
#
loop_
_entity.id
_entity.type
_entity.pdbx_description
1 polymer ?
#
loop_
_entity_poly.entity_id
_entity_poly.type
_entity_poly.pdbx_seq_one_letter_code
_entity_poly.pdbx_strand_id
1 'polypeptide(L)' 'MSVSPDYQGRGIAGTLIEMVKEKYKDYLYIEVMPEESRNVSFSQKHGFRLMDDGVSMQLCNFSDQI' A
#
# COMPACT_ATOMS: atom_id res chain seq x y z
N MET A 1 5.03 -4.10 -3.98
CA MET A 1 4.12 -5.15 -4.51
C MET A 1 4.33 -5.22 -6.01
N SER A 2 4.85 -6.33 -6.53
CA SER A 2 5.11 -6.49 -7.97
C SER A 2 4.07 -7.44 -8.57
N VAL A 3 3.46 -7.04 -9.70
CA VAL A 3 2.58 -7.88 -10.51
C VAL A 3 3.31 -8.14 -11.83
N SER A 4 3.36 -9.39 -12.25
CA SER A 4 3.96 -9.80 -13.52
C SER A 4 3.50 -8.89 -14.67
N PRO A 5 4.41 -8.42 -15.56
CA PRO A 5 4.09 -7.47 -16.62
C PRO A 5 2.86 -7.85 -17.47
N ASP A 6 2.70 -9.14 -17.78
CA ASP A 6 1.60 -9.68 -18.60
C ASP A 6 0.20 -9.52 -17.97
N TYR A 7 0.16 -9.22 -16.67
CA TYR A 7 -1.04 -9.09 -15.86
C TYR A 7 -1.26 -7.65 -15.37
N GLN A 8 -0.41 -6.70 -15.79
CA GLN A 8 -0.60 -5.27 -15.51
C GLN A 8 -1.86 -4.75 -16.22
N GLY A 9 -2.49 -3.72 -15.66
CA GLY A 9 -3.72 -3.13 -16.19
C GLY A 9 -5.02 -3.90 -15.88
N ARG A 10 -4.95 -5.05 -15.21
CA ARG A 10 -6.12 -5.89 -14.86
C ARG A 10 -6.70 -5.62 -13.45
N GLY A 11 -6.21 -4.59 -12.75
CA GLY A 11 -6.67 -4.26 -11.40
C GLY A 11 -6.17 -5.17 -10.27
N ILE A 12 -5.38 -6.21 -10.57
CA ILE A 12 -4.91 -7.22 -9.60
C ILE A 12 -4.17 -6.57 -8.42
N ALA A 13 -3.29 -5.60 -8.68
CA ALA A 13 -2.56 -4.89 -7.64
C ALA A 13 -3.51 -4.14 -6.67
N GLY A 14 -4.62 -3.61 -7.19
CA GLY A 14 -5.64 -2.93 -6.37
C GLY A 14 -6.34 -3.91 -5.46
N THR A 15 -6.78 -5.04 -6.00
CA THR A 15 -7.41 -6.12 -5.22
C THR A 15 -6.47 -6.64 -4.13
N LEU A 16 -5.19 -6.87 -4.45
CA LEU A 16 -4.20 -7.33 -3.46
C LEU A 16 -4.02 -6.31 -2.33
N ILE A 17 -3.96 -5.01 -2.64
CA ILE A 17 -3.87 -3.97 -1.62
C ILE A 17 -5.10 -3.99 -0.71
N GLU A 18 -6.31 -4.08 -1.25
CA GLU A 18 -7.53 -4.10 -0.42
C GLU A 18 -7.58 -5.37 0.46
N MET A 19 -7.14 -6.51 -0.05
CA MET A 19 -7.03 -7.74 0.75
C MET A 19 -6.01 -7.60 1.90
N VAL A 20 -4.87 -6.95 1.65
CA VAL A 20 -3.87 -6.67 2.68
C VAL A 20 -4.44 -5.71 3.73
N LYS A 21 -5.11 -4.63 3.30
CA LYS A 21 -5.75 -3.67 4.21
C LYS A 21 -6.78 -4.36 5.11
N GLU A 22 -7.65 -5.19 4.55
CA GLU A 22 -8.64 -5.93 5.34
C GLU A 22 -7.99 -6.90 6.33
N LYS A 23 -6.96 -7.64 5.89
CA LYS A 23 -6.26 -8.62 6.72
C LYS A 23 -5.55 -7.98 7.92
N TYR A 24 -5.02 -6.77 7.75
CA TYR A 24 -4.23 -6.07 8.76
C TYR A 24 -4.93 -4.82 9.32
N LYS A 25 -6.27 -4.73 9.20
CA LYS A 25 -7.03 -3.57 9.66
C LYS A 25 -6.86 -3.28 11.16
N ASP A 26 -6.74 -4.34 11.97
CA ASP A 26 -6.60 -4.24 13.42
C ASP A 26 -5.15 -3.94 13.87
N TYR A 27 -4.22 -3.77 12.92
CA TYR A 27 -2.85 -3.38 13.19
C TYR A 27 -2.72 -1.87 13.14
N LEU A 28 -1.88 -1.28 14.00
CA LEU A 28 -1.71 0.17 14.11
C LEU A 28 -1.32 0.84 12.78
N TYR A 29 -0.42 0.21 12.03
CA TYR A 29 -0.01 0.67 10.71
C TYR A 29 0.58 -0.48 9.87
N ILE A 30 0.61 -0.27 8.56
CA ILE A 30 1.26 -1.15 7.56
C ILE A 30 2.35 -0.34 6.89
N GLU A 31 3.59 -0.81 6.92
CA GLU A 31 4.73 -0.21 6.22
C GLU A 31 5.11 -1.03 4.99
N VAL A 32 5.41 -0.36 3.87
CA VAL A 32 5.82 -0.98 2.62
C VAL A 32 6.99 -0.22 1.98
N MET A 33 7.95 -0.95 1.42
CA MET A 33 9.04 -0.38 0.63
C MET A 33 8.70 -0.42 -0.87
N PRO A 34 8.52 0.73 -1.54
CA PRO A 34 8.35 0.78 -2.99
C PRO A 34 9.69 0.57 -3.70
N GLU A 35 9.87 -0.57 -4.37
CA GLU A 35 11.06 -0.83 -5.20
C GLU A 35 11.12 0.04 -6.47
N GLU A 36 9.97 0.50 -6.97
CA GLU A 36 9.87 1.36 -8.16
C GLU A 36 9.04 2.60 -7.85
N SER A 37 9.46 3.75 -8.37
CA SER A 37 8.77 5.04 -8.20
C SER A 37 7.31 5.01 -8.67
N ARG A 38 7.00 4.24 -9.72
CA ARG A 38 5.62 4.05 -10.22
C ARG A 38 4.68 3.44 -9.17
N ASN A 39 5.23 2.66 -8.24
CA ASN A 39 4.46 2.02 -7.18
C ASN A 39 4.13 3.00 -6.04
N VAL A 40 4.88 4.09 -5.91
CA VAL A 40 4.60 5.17 -4.94
C VAL A 40 3.26 5.81 -5.26
N SER A 41 3.08 6.29 -6.50
CA SER A 41 1.83 6.95 -6.92
C SER A 41 0.62 6.03 -6.84
N PHE A 42 0.80 4.72 -7.10
CA PHE A 42 -0.26 3.73 -6.95
C PHE A 42 -0.65 3.54 -5.48
N SER A 43 0.31 3.26 -4.60
CA SER A 43 0.04 3.06 -3.17
C SER A 43 -0.54 4.33 -2.51
N GLN A 44 -0.11 5.52 -2.94
CA GLN A 44 -0.71 6.80 -2.49
C GLN A 44 -2.20 6.90 -2.79
N LYS A 45 -2.63 6.48 -3.99
CA LYS A 45 -4.06 6.44 -4.34
C LYS A 45 -4.88 5.51 -3.43
N HIS A 46 -4.24 4.53 -2.81
CA HIS A 46 -4.85 3.59 -1.87
C HIS A 46 -4.70 3.98 -0.39
N GLY A 47 -4.21 5.19 -0.11
CA GLY A 47 -4.15 5.76 1.24
C GLY A 47 -2.79 5.64 1.94
N PHE A 48 -1.80 5.01 1.32
CA PHE A 48 -0.44 5.00 1.85
C PHE A 48 0.20 6.38 1.74
N ARG A 49 1.01 6.76 2.72
CA ARG A 49 1.74 8.02 2.77
C ARG A 49 3.23 7.74 2.69
N LEU A 50 3.96 8.49 1.89
CA LEU A 50 5.42 8.43 1.87
C LEU A 50 5.96 8.92 3.22
N MET A 51 6.93 8.22 3.79
CA MET A 51 7.60 8.62 5.02
C MET A 51 8.64 9.71 4.75
N ASP A 52 9.02 10.44 5.79
CA ASP A 52 9.94 11.60 5.68
C ASP A 52 11.34 11.20 5.18
N ASP A 53 11.72 9.93 5.35
CA ASP A 53 12.97 9.38 4.82
C ASP A 53 12.92 9.14 3.30
N GLY A 54 11.73 9.19 2.69
CA GLY A 54 11.48 8.98 1.27
C GLY A 54 11.70 7.54 0.79
N VAL A 55 11.99 6.60 1.71
CA VAL A 55 12.34 5.21 1.38
C VAL A 55 11.14 4.29 1.52
N SER A 56 10.28 4.53 2.51
CA SER A 56 9.12 3.69 2.79
C SER A 56 7.81 4.46 2.75
N MET A 57 6.71 3.70 2.70
CA MET A 57 5.36 4.23 2.77
C MET A 57 4.58 3.55 3.88
N GLN A 58 3.74 4.29 4.58
CA GLN A 58 2.90 3.76 5.64
C GLN A 58 1.40 4.02 5.40
N LEU A 59 0.57 3.05 5.78
CA LEU A 59 -0.86 3.23 5.97
C LEU A 59 -1.15 3.11 7.46
N CYS A 60 -1.76 4.12 8.07
CA CYS A 60 -2.11 4.07 9.49
C CYS A 60 -3.60 3.79 9.67
N ASN A 61 -3.91 2.85 10.56
CA ASN A 61 -5.29 2.47 10.89
C ASN A 61 -5.73 3.10 12.22
N PHE A 62 -5.46 4.39 12.43
CA PHE A 62 -5.86 5.11 13.66
C PHE A 62 -7.39 5.21 13.87
N SER A 63 -8.18 4.47 13.10
CA SER A 63 -9.65 4.44 13.12
C SER A 63 -10.24 3.67 14.30
N ASP A 64 -9.44 2.89 15.05
CA ASP A 64 -9.92 2.02 16.13
C ASP A 64 -9.36 2.35 17.54
N GLN A 65 -8.81 3.55 17.74
CA GLN A 65 -8.33 4.01 19.05
C GLN A 65 -9.00 5.31 19.48
N ILE A 66 -10.31 5.25 19.75
CA ILE A 66 -11.06 6.26 20.52
C ILE A 66 -11.86 5.54 21.60
#